data_AF-A0A2H1FG35-F1
#
_entry.id   AF-A0A2H1FG35-F1
#
_cell.length_a   1.000
_cell.length_b   1.000
_cell.length_c   1.000
_cell.angle_alpha   90.00
_cell.angle_beta   90.00
_cell.angle_gamma   90.00
#
_symmetry.space_group_name_H-M   'P 1'
#
loop_
_entity.id
_entity.type
_entity.pdbx_description
1 polymer ?
#
loop_
_entity_poly.entity_id
_entity_poly.type
_entity_poly.pdbx_seq_one_letter_code
_entity_poly.pdbx_strand_id
1 'polypeptide(L)' 'MWLREIAPTDHLREWFSHDVKKWKSFKKKYKEELKENKLSLDKIRDLQKEHKTITLVFSAKDEQHNNAIVLGEVLHIL' A
#
# COMPACT_ATOMS: atom_id res chain seq x y z
N MET A 1 13.33 0.29 7.33
CA MET A 1 12.88 1.68 7.06
C MET A 1 11.38 1.76 7.30
N TRP A 2 10.88 2.87 7.85
CA TRP A 2 9.44 3.14 8.03
C TRP A 2 9.06 4.40 7.23
N LEU A 3 8.21 4.25 6.21
CA LEU A 3 7.71 5.36 5.39
C LEU A 3 6.22 5.51 5.69
N ARG A 4 5.85 6.50 6.50
CA ARG A 4 4.44 6.69 6.90
C ARG A 4 3.59 7.18 5.73
N GLU A 5 4.22 7.88 4.79
CA GLU A 5 3.61 8.56 3.65
C GLU A 5 3.07 7.58 2.60
N ILE A 6 3.54 6.33 2.62
CA ILE A 6 3.00 5.29 1.73
C ILE A 6 1.79 4.58 2.31
N ALA A 7 1.50 4.73 3.60
CA ALA A 7 0.32 4.11 4.20
C ALA A 7 -0.95 4.84 3.73
N PRO A 8 -2.10 4.14 3.62
CA PRO A 8 -3.36 4.81 3.34
C PRO A 8 -3.68 5.79 4.47
N THR A 9 -4.31 6.91 4.12
CA THR A 9 -4.70 7.92 5.12
C THR A 9 -5.67 7.33 6.15
N ASP A 10 -5.69 7.93 7.35
CA ASP A 10 -6.59 7.51 8.42
C ASP A 10 -8.05 7.53 7.95
N HIS A 11 -8.45 8.60 7.23
CA HIS A 11 -9.77 8.73 6.63
C HIS A 11 -10.09 7.58 5.66
N LEU A 12 -9.15 7.21 4.77
CA LEU A 12 -9.37 6.12 3.82
C LEU A 12 -9.47 4.76 4.52
N ARG A 13 -8.66 4.53 5.57
CA ARG A 13 -8.73 3.29 6.38
C ARG A 13 -10.06 3.16 7.12
N GLU A 14 -10.50 4.24 7.76
CA GLU A 14 -11.79 4.30 8.46
C GLU A 14 -12.97 4.09 7.49
N TRP A 15 -12.93 4.75 6.33
CA TRP A 15 -13.95 4.58 5.30
C TRP A 15 -14.03 3.15 4.77
N PHE A 16 -12.87 2.50 4.55
CA PHE A 16 -12.82 1.11 4.11
C PHE A 16 -13.39 0.19 5.18
N SER A 17 -13.01 0.37 6.45
CA SER A 17 -13.52 -0.39 7.60
C SER A 17 -13.48 -1.92 7.43
N HIS A 18 -12.58 -2.43 6.58
CA HIS A 18 -12.51 -3.83 6.15
C HIS A 18 -13.81 -4.37 5.51
N ASP A 19 -14.64 -3.51 4.94
CA ASP A 19 -15.79 -3.93 4.14
C ASP A 19 -15.32 -4.40 2.76
N VAL A 20 -15.32 -5.71 2.54
CA VAL A 20 -14.91 -6.35 1.28
C VAL A 20 -15.69 -5.80 0.08
N LYS A 21 -16.94 -5.36 0.26
CA LYS A 21 -17.72 -4.74 -0.84
C LYS A 21 -17.08 -3.45 -1.33
N LYS A 22 -16.34 -2.75 -0.47
CA LYS A 22 -15.60 -1.52 -0.80
C LYS A 22 -14.21 -1.80 -1.34
N TRP A 23 -13.72 -3.04 -1.35
CA TRP A 23 -12.33 -3.36 -1.66
C TRP A 23 -11.85 -2.79 -3.00
N LYS A 24 -12.60 -3.02 -4.07
CA LYS A 24 -12.26 -2.52 -5.41
C LYS A 24 -12.09 -0.99 -5.42
N SER A 25 -12.96 -0.29 -4.69
CA SER A 25 -12.93 1.15 -4.55
C SER A 25 -11.79 1.63 -3.63
N PHE A 26 -11.50 0.90 -2.54
CA PHE A 26 -10.34 1.15 -1.68
C PHE A 26 -9.05 1.05 -2.47
N LYS A 27 -8.86 -0.01 -3.29
CA LYS A 27 -7.67 -0.14 -4.15
C LYS A 27 -7.50 1.07 -5.05
N LYS A 28 -8.58 1.53 -5.68
CA LYS A 28 -8.53 2.70 -6.57
C LYS A 28 -8.12 3.97 -5.81
N LYS A 29 -8.80 4.28 -4.70
CA LYS A 29 -8.53 5.46 -3.88
C LYS A 29 -7.13 5.45 -3.28
N TYR A 30 -6.68 4.29 -2.79
CA TYR A 30 -5.34 4.18 -2.22
C TYR A 30 -4.25 4.31 -3.30
N LYS A 31 -4.46 3.78 -4.50
CA LYS A 31 -3.56 4.04 -5.64
C LYS A 31 -3.52 5.51 -6.03
N GLU A 32 -4.60 6.27 -5.82
CA GLU A 32 -4.61 7.73 -6.01
C GLU A 32 -3.79 8.43 -4.91
N GLU A 33 -3.96 8.08 -3.64
CA GLU A 33 -3.11 8.61 -2.54
C GLU A 33 -1.62 8.33 -2.75
N LEU A 34 -1.29 7.13 -3.24
CA LEU A 34 0.09 6.76 -3.58
C LEU A 34 0.67 7.59 -4.73
N LYS A 35 -0.15 8.02 -5.70
CA LYS A 35 0.29 8.91 -6.79
C LYS A 35 0.62 10.32 -6.30
N GLU A 36 0.06 10.77 -5.20
CA GLU A 36 0.44 12.04 -4.57
C GLU A 36 1.78 11.90 -3.82
N ASN A 37 2.11 10.70 -3.34
CA ASN A 37 3.33 10.40 -2.60
C ASN A 37 4.44 9.75 -3.46
N LYS A 38 4.65 10.25 -4.69
CA LYS A 38 5.61 9.67 -5.65
C LYS A 38 7.03 9.52 -5.10
N LEU A 39 7.51 10.53 -4.38
CA LEU A 39 8.88 10.52 -3.83
C LEU A 39 9.11 9.32 -2.88
N SER A 40 8.11 8.96 -2.08
CA SER A 40 8.22 7.83 -1.16
C SER A 40 8.13 6.49 -1.91
N LEU A 41 7.32 6.40 -2.96
CA LEU A 41 7.32 5.23 -3.85
C LEU A 41 8.64 5.06 -4.58
N ASP A 42 9.23 6.13 -5.09
CA ASP A 42 10.49 6.08 -5.83
C ASP A 42 11.64 5.67 -4.91
N LYS A 43 11.67 6.13 -3.65
CA LYS A 43 12.60 5.62 -2.64
C LYS A 43 12.49 4.11 -2.45
N ILE A 44 11.28 3.56 -2.42
CA ILE A 44 11.09 2.10 -2.31
C ILE A 44 11.62 1.41 -3.56
N ARG A 45 11.35 1.96 -4.75
CA ARG A 45 11.86 1.42 -6.02
C ARG A 45 13.37 1.43 -6.10
N ASP A 46 14.02 2.45 -5.55
CA ASP A 46 15.48 2.50 -5.50
C ASP A 46 16.03 1.42 -4.55
N LEU A 47 15.37 1.21 -3.40
CA LEU A 47 15.70 0.09 -2.52
C LEU A 47 15.43 -1.28 -3.15
N GLN A 48 14.44 -1.42 -4.04
CA GLN A 48 14.23 -2.65 -4.82
C GLN A 48 15.39 -2.94 -5.77
N LYS A 49 16.07 -1.91 -6.28
CA LYS A 49 17.25 -2.08 -7.14
C LYS A 49 18.47 -2.48 -6.32
N GLU A 50 18.59 -1.94 -5.11
CA GLU A 50 19.71 -2.22 -4.20
C GLU A 50 19.59 -3.59 -3.52
N HIS A 51 18.37 -4.01 -3.19
CA HIS A 51 18.10 -5.23 -2.44
C HIS A 51 17.32 -6.25 -3.25
N LYS A 52 17.71 -7.53 -3.15
CA LYS A 52 17.06 -8.63 -3.87
C LYS A 52 15.61 -8.89 -3.46
N THR A 53 15.20 -8.45 -2.28
CA THR A 53 13.88 -8.77 -1.72
C THR A 53 13.35 -7.61 -0.89
N ILE A 54 12.08 -7.28 -1.10
CA ILE A 54 11.32 -6.37 -0.25
C ILE A 54 10.21 -7.16 0.44
N THR A 55 10.14 -7.03 1.76
CA THR A 55 9.07 -7.61 2.58
C THR A 55 8.12 -6.51 3.03
N LEU A 56 6.84 -6.64 2.69
CA LEU A 56 5.79 -5.74 3.17
C LEU A 56 5.16 -6.31 4.45
N VAL A 57 5.20 -5.55 5.53
CA VAL A 57 4.61 -5.93 6.81
C VAL A 57 3.28 -5.22 7.00
N PHE A 58 2.24 -5.95 7.42
CA PHE A 58 0.90 -5.45 7.70
C PHE A 58 0.35 -6.07 8.98
N SER A 59 -0.67 -5.43 9.57
CA SER A 59 -1.29 -5.86 10.85
C SER A 59 -2.80 -6.13 10.75
N ALA A 60 -3.31 -6.32 9.53
CA ALA A 60 -4.71 -6.68 9.29
C ALA A 60 -4.92 -8.18 9.45
N LYS A 61 -6.09 -8.58 10.00
CA LYS A 61 -6.50 -9.99 10.07
C LYS A 61 -6.85 -10.58 8.70
N ASP A 62 -7.30 -9.74 7.78
CA ASP A 62 -7.60 -10.13 6.40
C ASP A 62 -6.32 -10.04 5.56
N GLU A 63 -5.79 -11.21 5.19
CA GLU A 63 -4.57 -11.33 4.39
C GLU A 63 -4.79 -10.96 2.90
N GLN A 64 -6.04 -10.97 2.43
CA GLN A 64 -6.38 -10.74 1.02
C GLN A 64 -6.79 -9.28 0.76
N HIS A 65 -7.34 -8.60 1.76
CA HIS A 65 -7.90 -7.25 1.63
C HIS A 65 -7.23 -6.25 2.59
N ASN A 66 -5.93 -6.03 2.41
CA ASN A 66 -5.15 -5.07 3.20
C ASN A 66 -4.27 -4.16 2.34
N ASN A 67 -3.72 -3.12 2.96
CA ASN A 67 -2.90 -2.12 2.27
C ASN A 67 -1.60 -2.69 1.68
N ALA A 68 -1.02 -3.76 2.25
CA ALA A 68 0.19 -4.38 1.70
C ALA A 68 -0.08 -5.07 0.36
N ILE A 69 -1.25 -5.69 0.17
CA ILE A 69 -1.64 -6.26 -1.13
C ILE A 69 -1.66 -5.18 -2.21
N VAL A 70 -2.29 -4.04 -1.95
CA VAL A 70 -2.37 -2.96 -2.94
C VAL A 70 -1.00 -2.34 -3.22
N LEU A 71 -0.18 -2.16 -2.18
CA LEU A 71 1.17 -1.63 -2.36
C LEU A 71 2.07 -2.59 -3.13
N GLY A 72 1.96 -3.89 -2.87
CA GLY A 72 2.68 -4.92 -3.60
C GLY A 72 2.28 -4.98 -5.09
N GLU A 73 0.99 -4.81 -5.40
CA GLU A 73 0.52 -4.65 -6.79
C GLU A 73 1.18 -3.44 -7.48
N VAL A 74 1.32 -2.31 -6.77
CA VAL A 74 1.91 -1.06 -7.32
C VAL A 74 3.43 -1.16 -7.48
N LEU A 75 4.10 -1.91 -6.62
CA LEU A 75 5.55 -2.15 -6.65
C LEU A 75 5.94 -3.34 -7.54
N HIS A 76 4.97 -4.07 -8.08
CA HIS A 76 5.16 -5.27 -8.90
C HIS A 76 5.97 -6.37 -8.17
N ILE A 77 5.65 -6.63 -6.90
CA ILE A 77 6.31 -7.64 -6.05
C ILE A 77 5.36 -8.73 -5.54
N LEU A 78 4.15 -8.78 -6.09
CA LEU A 78 3.14 -9.82 -5.85
C LEU A 78 2.77 -10.51 -7.16
#